data_AF-A0A519T3B9-F1
#
_entry.id   AF-A0A519T3B9-F1
#
_cell.length_a   1.000
_cell.length_b   1.000
_cell.length_c   1.000
_cell.angle_alpha   90.00
_cell.angle_beta   90.00
_cell.angle_gamma   90.00
#
_symmetry.space_group_name_H-M   'P 1'
#
loop_
_entity.id
_entity.type
_entity.pdbx_description
1 polymer ?
#
loop_
_entity_poly.entity_id
_entity_poly.type
_entity_poly.pdbx_seq_one_letter_code
_entity_poly.pdbx_strand_id
1 'polypeptide(L)' 'MEIIRNTCFEGERPLFARSDLRLANVQFYPGDSALKESQHVEAVDCLFMGRYPF' A
#
# COMPACT_ATOMS: atom_id res chain seq x y z
N MET A 1 -10.87 4.79 9.57
CA MET A 1 -9.68 3.95 9.43
C MET A 1 -10.07 2.55 8.96
N GLU A 2 -9.78 2.24 7.70
CA GLU A 2 -9.98 0.92 7.09
C GLU A 2 -8.75 0.03 7.34
N ILE A 3 -8.96 -1.29 7.53
CA ILE A 3 -7.88 -2.24 7.82
C ILE A 3 -7.76 -3.22 6.66
N ILE A 4 -6.61 -3.23 6.02
CA ILE A 4 -6.24 -4.18 4.96
C ILE A 4 -5.11 -5.06 5.52
N ARG A 5 -5.30 -6.38 5.49
CA ARG A 5 -4.35 -7.31 6.11
C ARG A 5 -4.19 -8.62 5.37
N ASN A 6 -3.01 -9.23 5.48
CA ASN A 6 -2.69 -10.56 4.95
C ASN A 6 -3.04 -10.69 3.45
N THR A 7 -2.70 -9.69 2.66
CA THR A 7 -3.03 -9.65 1.23
C THR A 7 -1.84 -9.15 0.41
N CYS A 8 -1.96 -9.23 -0.90
CA CYS A 8 -1.00 -8.68 -1.83
C CYS A 8 -1.65 -7.75 -2.87
N PHE A 9 -0.83 -6.85 -3.40
CA PHE A 9 -1.17 -5.97 -4.51
C PHE A 9 -0.07 -6.06 -5.58
N GLU A 10 -0.46 -5.90 -6.83
CA GLU A 10 0.44 -5.88 -7.99
C GLU A 10 0.05 -4.73 -8.94
N GLY A 11 0.97 -4.37 -9.85
CA GLY A 11 0.72 -3.33 -10.84
C GLY A 11 0.87 -1.90 -10.30
N GLU A 12 0.37 -0.93 -11.07
CA GLU A 12 0.55 0.49 -10.76
C GLU A 12 -0.54 1.01 -9.79
N ARG A 13 -0.10 1.74 -8.76
CA ARG A 13 -0.94 2.52 -7.85
C ARG A 13 -2.17 1.79 -7.26
N PRO A 14 -2.03 0.56 -6.72
CA PRO A 14 -3.15 -0.22 -6.17
C PRO A 14 -4.00 0.46 -5.09
N LEU A 15 -3.44 1.44 -4.35
CA LEU A 15 -4.14 2.17 -3.30
C LEU A 15 -4.20 3.68 -3.58
N PHE A 16 -4.19 4.07 -4.85
CA PHE A 16 -4.25 5.48 -5.28
C PHE A 16 -5.36 6.27 -4.57
N ALA A 17 -5.01 7.43 -4.00
CA ALA A 17 -5.92 8.36 -3.34
C ALA A 17 -6.80 7.74 -2.24
N ARG A 18 -6.38 6.60 -1.68
CA ARG A 18 -7.01 6.01 -0.49
C ARG A 18 -6.44 6.65 0.76
N SER A 19 -7.32 7.06 1.67
CA SER A 19 -6.93 7.69 2.93
C SER A 19 -7.47 6.91 4.13
N ASP A 20 -6.87 7.16 5.29
CA ASP A 20 -7.21 6.54 6.57
C ASP A 20 -7.10 4.99 6.51
N LEU A 21 -5.93 4.50 6.10
CA LEU A 21 -5.64 3.07 5.96
C LEU A 21 -4.70 2.56 7.04
N ARG A 22 -4.94 1.34 7.52
CA ARG A 22 -3.96 0.52 8.22
C ARG A 22 -3.67 -0.75 7.42
N LEU A 23 -2.44 -0.87 6.93
CA LEU A 23 -1.92 -2.02 6.21
C LEU A 23 -1.14 -2.90 7.18
N ALA A 24 -1.52 -4.18 7.31
CA ALA A 24 -0.87 -5.13 8.20
C ALA A 24 -0.51 -6.43 7.49
N ASN A 25 0.78 -6.77 7.40
CA ASN A 25 1.25 -7.95 6.65
C ASN A 25 0.75 -7.94 5.19
N VAL A 26 1.01 -6.83 4.49
CA VAL A 26 0.61 -6.62 3.09
C VAL A 26 1.85 -6.61 2.19
N GLN A 27 1.78 -7.29 1.04
CA GLN A 27 2.88 -7.36 0.08
C GLN A 27 2.54 -6.62 -1.21
N PHE A 28 3.36 -5.66 -1.60
CA PHE A 28 3.26 -4.94 -2.86
C PHE A 28 4.32 -5.48 -3.83
N TYR A 29 3.89 -6.25 -4.81
CA TYR A 29 4.72 -6.77 -5.90
C TYR A 29 5.19 -5.64 -6.84
N PRO A 30 6.15 -5.91 -7.74
CA PRO A 30 6.69 -4.90 -8.64
C PRO A 30 5.61 -4.08 -9.36
N GLY A 31 5.81 -2.76 -9.35
CA GLY A 31 4.88 -1.73 -9.79
C GLY A 31 5.41 -0.36 -9.35
N ASP A 32 4.67 0.71 -9.62
CA ASP A 32 5.05 2.08 -9.23
C ASP A 32 3.98 2.72 -8.33
N SER A 33 4.44 3.50 -7.33
CA SER A 33 3.62 4.50 -6.64
C SER A 33 2.38 3.93 -5.93
N ALA A 34 2.57 2.88 -5.13
CA ALA A 34 1.48 2.11 -4.52
C ALA A 34 0.51 2.93 -3.66
N LEU A 35 1.01 3.92 -2.92
CA LEU A 35 0.25 4.79 -2.00
C LEU A 35 0.17 6.24 -2.50
N LYS A 36 0.19 6.44 -3.82
CA LYS A 36 0.20 7.79 -4.39
C LYS A 36 -1.09 8.54 -4.06
N GLU A 37 -0.92 9.79 -3.61
CA GLU A 37 -2.01 10.65 -3.10
C GLU A 37 -2.76 10.06 -1.89
N SER A 38 -2.20 9.03 -1.22
CA SER A 38 -2.78 8.48 0.01
C SER A 38 -2.41 9.32 1.23
N GLN A 39 -3.33 9.42 2.18
CA GLN A 39 -3.13 10.17 3.42
C GLN A 39 -3.49 9.34 4.65
N HIS A 40 -2.83 9.60 5.78
CA HIS A 40 -3.03 8.86 7.04
C HIS A 40 -2.94 7.33 6.85
N VAL A 41 -1.84 6.87 6.26
CA VAL A 41 -1.56 5.44 6.06
C VAL A 41 -0.58 4.95 7.11
N GLU A 42 -0.96 3.92 7.85
CA GLU A 42 -0.07 3.15 8.71
C GLU A 42 0.28 1.83 8.01
N ALA A 43 1.57 1.57 7.78
CA ALA A 43 2.05 0.31 7.23
C ALA A 43 2.85 -0.45 8.29
N VAL A 44 2.37 -1.63 8.67
CA VAL A 44 2.98 -2.51 9.68
C VAL A 44 3.29 -3.85 9.04
N ASP A 45 4.54 -4.30 9.16
CA ASP A 45 5.03 -5.57 8.58
C ASP A 45 4.72 -5.72 7.09
N CYS A 46 4.76 -4.61 6.33
CA CYS A 46 4.48 -4.61 4.90
C CYS A 46 5.78 -4.70 4.08
N LEU A 47 5.69 -5.34 2.92
CA LEU A 47 6.79 -5.44 1.96
C LEU A 47 6.46 -4.66 0.70
N PHE A 48 7.36 -3.78 0.25
CA PHE A 48 7.23 -3.04 -1.01
C PHE A 48 8.37 -3.43 -1.95
N MET A 49 8.03 -4.11 -3.06
CA MET A 49 8.97 -4.55 -4.09
C MET A 49 8.96 -3.64 -5.34
N GLY A 50 7.97 -2.74 -5.42
CA GLY A 50 7.86 -1.71 -6.45
C GLY A 50 8.73 -0.48 -6.19
N ARG A 51 8.80 0.44 -7.16
CA ARG A 51 9.51 1.72 -6.97
C ARG A 51 8.55 2.76 -6.40
N TYR A 52 9.11 3.67 -5.59
CA TYR A 52 8.40 4.79 -4.98
C TYR A 52 7.11 4.33 -4.26
N PRO A 53 7.18 3.81 -3.02
CA PRO A 53 5.98 3.36 -2.32
C PRO A 53 4.96 4.49 -2.06
N PHE A 54 5.41 5.75 -2.07
CA PHE A 54 4.63 6.97 -1.87
C PHE A 54 4.47 7.77 -3.17
#